data_AF-A0A8S3IH43-F1
#
_entry.id   AF-A0A8S3IH43-F1
#
_cell.length_a   1.000
_cell.length_b   1.000
_cell.length_c   1.000
_cell.angle_alpha   90.00
_cell.angle_beta   90.00
_cell.angle_gamma   90.00
#
_symmetry.space_group_name_H-M   'P 1'
#
loop_
_entity.id
_entity.type
_entity.pdbx_description
1 polymer ?
#
loop_
_entity_poly.entity_id
_entity_poly.type
_entity_poly.pdbx_seq_one_letter_code
_entity_poly.pdbx_strand_id
1 'polypeptide(L)'
;LGELNALSIYWNTNVKSNSILQRNEIINNLQTKIAVDNEKVPQDMLYIFRPFNVKAKLIVTMKPRELNFQRPMFYIAIDLGQISLNLNRSQYLDILDLLEFQDHISAKLKYIKYRPKTFDKIRQKWIFACNAIVDEKIRPRRECFKWKNIKTHLENCREYRFIYVQELTGKITDAQKQRAEVLEKKLDVFNLTYIRQR
;
A
#
# COMPACT_ATOMS: atom_id res chain seq x y z
N LEU A 1 16.62 -11.01 -14.88
CA LEU A 1 16.13 -12.27 -14.27
C LEU A 1 16.70 -12.30 -12.87
N GLY A 2 15.85 -12.31 -11.86
CA GLY A 2 16.26 -12.50 -10.47
C GLY A 2 16.04 -13.96 -10.09
N GLU A 3 17.01 -14.56 -9.42
CA GLU A 3 16.91 -15.91 -8.89
C GLU A 3 17.03 -15.83 -7.36
N LEU A 4 16.12 -16.50 -6.65
CA LEU A 4 16.12 -16.63 -5.20
C LEU A 4 16.23 -18.12 -4.89
N ASN A 5 17.31 -18.49 -4.20
CA ASN A 5 17.56 -19.86 -3.78
C ASN A 5 17.11 -20.04 -2.32
N ALA A 6 16.49 -21.18 -2.04
CA ALA A 6 16.05 -21.58 -0.70
C ALA A 6 15.13 -20.56 0.01
N LEU A 7 14.19 -19.95 -0.72
CA LEU A 7 13.16 -19.10 -0.11
C LEU A 7 12.28 -19.96 0.80
N SER A 8 12.19 -19.60 2.07
CA SER A 8 11.34 -20.28 3.04
C SER A 8 10.57 -19.28 3.88
N ILE A 9 9.40 -19.69 4.35
CA ILE A 9 8.55 -18.89 5.23
C ILE A 9 8.13 -19.79 6.37
N TYR A 10 8.41 -19.35 7.60
CA TYR A 10 8.02 -20.03 8.82
C TYR A 10 7.14 -19.11 9.67
N TRP A 11 6.27 -19.74 10.46
CA TRP A 11 5.42 -19.05 11.42
C TRP A 11 5.40 -19.85 12.71
N ASN A 12 6.19 -19.43 13.68
CA ASN A 12 6.21 -20.08 14.97
C ASN A 12 5.15 -19.44 15.88
N THR A 13 4.21 -20.25 16.35
CA THR A 13 3.18 -19.84 17.32
C THR A 13 3.77 -19.85 18.73
N ASN A 14 3.44 -18.87 19.58
CA ASN A 14 3.91 -18.76 20.99
C ASN A 14 5.44 -18.66 21.18
N VAL A 15 6.08 -17.71 20.49
CA VAL A 15 7.53 -17.46 20.66
C VAL A 15 7.78 -16.41 21.73
N LYS A 16 8.79 -16.64 22.59
CA LYS A 16 9.32 -15.59 23.49
C LYS A 16 10.02 -14.52 22.65
N SER A 17 9.66 -13.25 22.84
CA SER A 17 10.26 -12.16 22.06
C SER A 17 11.77 -12.12 22.26
N ASN A 18 12.52 -12.12 21.14
CA ASN A 18 13.97 -11.92 21.14
C ASN A 18 14.37 -10.49 21.55
N SER A 19 13.41 -9.58 21.74
CA SER A 19 13.66 -8.19 22.16
C SER A 19 14.24 -8.06 23.57
N ILE A 20 14.23 -9.14 24.35
CA ILE A 20 14.79 -9.20 25.71
C ILE A 20 16.23 -9.77 25.71
N LEU A 21 16.72 -10.29 24.57
CA LEU A 21 18.01 -10.96 24.46
C LEU A 21 19.16 -10.00 24.17
N GLN A 22 20.37 -10.38 24.58
CA GLN A 22 21.58 -9.61 24.26
C GLN A 22 21.90 -9.71 22.76
N ARG A 23 22.53 -8.67 22.19
CA ARG A 23 22.83 -8.59 20.75
C ARG A 23 23.55 -9.84 20.20
N ASN A 24 24.49 -10.39 20.97
CA ASN A 24 25.26 -11.58 20.58
C ASN A 24 24.39 -12.83 20.51
N GLU A 25 23.43 -12.99 21.43
CA GLU A 25 22.47 -14.09 21.42
C GLU A 25 21.51 -13.99 20.24
N ILE A 26 21.11 -12.77 19.85
CA ILE A 26 20.27 -12.54 18.66
C ILE A 26 21.02 -12.96 17.39
N ILE A 27 22.28 -12.56 17.25
CA ILE A 27 23.10 -12.92 16.08
C ILE A 27 23.29 -14.44 16.00
N ASN A 28 23.64 -15.08 17.12
CA ASN A 28 23.77 -16.53 17.19
C ASN A 28 22.45 -17.23 16.84
N ASN A 29 21.33 -16.75 17.38
CA ASN A 29 20.00 -17.28 17.07
C ASN A 29 19.61 -17.08 15.61
N LEU A 30 20.04 -15.99 14.95
CA LEU A 30 19.77 -15.80 13.53
C LEU A 30 20.64 -16.73 12.68
N GLN A 31 21.92 -16.87 13.01
CA GLN A 31 22.85 -17.72 12.26
C GLN A 31 22.46 -19.20 12.33
N THR A 32 22.06 -19.71 13.50
CA THR A 32 21.63 -21.11 13.67
C THR A 32 20.30 -21.42 12.98
N LYS A 33 19.50 -20.39 12.71
CA LYS A 33 18.16 -20.48 12.14
C LYS A 33 18.12 -20.33 10.63
N ILE A 34 19.24 -20.00 9.99
CA ILE A 34 19.35 -19.97 8.53
C ILE A 34 19.43 -21.41 8.03
N ALA A 35 18.48 -21.81 7.20
CA ALA A 35 18.60 -23.07 6.46
C ALA A 35 19.74 -22.93 5.45
N VAL A 36 20.82 -23.68 5.64
CA VAL A 36 21.92 -23.78 4.68
C VAL A 36 21.65 -25.01 3.84
N ASP A 37 21.10 -24.78 2.65
CA ASP A 37 20.66 -25.78 1.68
C ASP A 37 19.50 -26.68 2.14
N ASN A 38 18.79 -27.27 1.18
CA ASN A 38 17.55 -28.05 1.38
C ASN A 38 17.67 -29.24 2.36
N GLU A 39 18.89 -29.57 2.81
CA GLU A 39 19.20 -30.72 3.67
C GLU A 39 19.25 -30.38 5.17
N LYS A 40 19.51 -29.12 5.55
CA LYS A 40 19.59 -28.70 6.96
C LYS A 40 18.47 -27.74 7.31
N VAL A 41 17.25 -28.26 7.31
CA VAL A 41 16.08 -27.52 7.80
C VAL A 41 15.98 -27.70 9.32
N PRO A 42 16.10 -26.64 10.13
CA PRO A 42 15.92 -26.72 11.58
C PRO A 42 14.53 -27.27 11.93
N GLN A 43 14.47 -28.32 12.75
CA GLN A 43 13.20 -28.96 13.15
C GLN A 43 12.37 -28.09 14.10
N ASP A 44 13.00 -27.13 14.78
CA ASP A 44 12.37 -26.22 15.74
C ASP A 44 11.50 -25.11 15.09
N MET A 45 11.37 -25.14 13.76
CA MET A 45 10.59 -24.16 13.02
C MET A 45 9.38 -24.79 12.34
N LEU A 46 8.24 -24.13 12.52
CA LEU A 46 7.00 -24.46 11.84
C LEU A 46 6.97 -23.74 10.49
N TYR A 47 7.49 -24.39 9.46
CA TYR A 47 7.49 -23.87 8.09
C TYR A 47 6.09 -23.91 7.46
N ILE A 48 5.61 -22.75 7.00
CA ILE A 48 4.45 -22.64 6.10
C ILE A 48 4.87 -23.06 4.70
N PHE A 49 5.98 -22.49 4.23
CA PHE A 49 6.65 -22.86 2.99
C PHE A 49 8.03 -23.42 3.32
N ARG A 50 8.23 -24.70 2.99
CA ARG A 50 9.57 -25.30 3.00
C ARG A 50 10.46 -24.60 1.97
N PRO A 51 11.80 -24.56 2.18
CA PRO A 51 12.71 -23.92 1.23
C PRO A 51 12.47 -24.35 -0.22
N PHE A 52 12.23 -23.38 -1.10
CA PHE A 52 12.02 -23.60 -2.54
C PHE A 52 12.77 -22.55 -3.37
N ASN A 53 13.06 -22.89 -4.62
CA ASN A 53 13.75 -22.00 -5.55
C ASN A 53 12.74 -21.22 -6.41
N VAL A 54 13.03 -19.94 -6.63
CA VAL A 54 12.18 -19.03 -7.39
C VAL A 54 13.00 -18.30 -8.43
N LYS A 55 12.53 -18.31 -9.69
CA LYS A 55 13.06 -17.49 -10.76
C LYS A 55 12.01 -16.47 -11.17
N ALA A 56 12.36 -15.18 -11.12
CA ALA A 56 11.45 -14.10 -11.47
C ALA A 56 12.01 -13.25 -12.62
N LYS A 57 11.17 -13.03 -13.64
CA LYS A 57 11.41 -12.09 -14.74
C LYS A 57 10.47 -10.91 -14.58
N LEU A 58 11.03 -9.76 -14.19
CA LEU A 58 10.33 -8.49 -14.09
C LEU A 58 10.70 -7.62 -15.30
N ILE A 59 9.69 -7.19 -16.05
CA ILE A 59 9.81 -6.27 -17.18
C ILE A 59 9.03 -5.01 -16.80
N VAL A 60 9.71 -3.87 -16.80
CA VAL A 60 9.11 -2.56 -16.52
C VAL A 60 9.13 -1.73 -17.79
N THR A 61 7.96 -1.32 -18.24
CA THR A 61 7.79 -0.41 -19.38
C THR A 61 7.71 1.02 -18.84
N MET A 62 8.81 1.78 -18.96
CA MET A 62 8.90 3.14 -18.40
C MET A 62 7.95 4.15 -19.07
N LYS A 63 7.57 3.91 -20.33
CA LYS A 63 6.72 4.82 -21.11
C LYS A 63 5.60 4.06 -21.86
N PRO A 64 4.53 3.65 -21.17
CA PRO A 64 3.45 2.89 -21.80
C PRO A 64 2.62 3.71 -22.81
N ARG A 65 2.64 5.05 -22.72
CA ARG A 65 1.91 5.96 -23.61
C ARG A 65 2.44 5.98 -25.04
N GLU A 66 3.76 5.92 -25.23
CA GLU A 66 4.38 5.91 -26.56
C GLU A 66 4.08 4.61 -27.35
N LEU A 67 3.70 3.55 -26.64
CA LEU A 67 3.36 2.24 -27.20
C LEU A 67 1.84 2.00 -27.29
N ASN A 68 1.03 3.06 -27.20
CA ASN A 68 -0.44 2.97 -27.17
C ASN A 68 -0.98 1.94 -26.17
N PHE A 69 -0.28 1.76 -25.03
CA PHE A 69 -0.64 0.79 -23.99
C PHE A 69 -0.74 -0.68 -24.45
N GLN A 70 -0.12 -1.05 -25.58
CA GLN A 70 -0.10 -2.45 -26.03
C GLN A 70 0.68 -3.37 -25.08
N ARG A 71 1.56 -2.81 -24.26
CA ARG A 71 2.33 -3.55 -23.24
C ARG A 71 1.99 -3.02 -21.85
N PRO A 72 1.83 -3.92 -20.85
CA PRO A 72 1.60 -3.50 -19.47
C PRO A 72 2.81 -2.75 -18.92
N MET A 73 2.57 -1.87 -17.94
CA MET A 73 3.61 -1.10 -17.26
C MET A 73 4.55 -2.01 -16.47
N PHE A 74 3.99 -3.03 -15.82
CA PHE A 74 4.72 -4.06 -15.09
C PHE A 74 4.29 -5.41 -15.62
N TYR A 75 5.24 -6.23 -16.05
CA TYR A 75 5.03 -7.63 -16.38
C TYR A 75 5.97 -8.47 -15.53
N ILE A 76 5.39 -9.36 -14.73
CA ILE A 76 6.14 -10.24 -13.84
C ILE A 76 5.80 -11.67 -14.24
N ALA A 77 6.80 -12.43 -14.66
CA ALA A 77 6.70 -13.87 -14.85
C ALA A 77 7.52 -14.55 -13.76
N ILE A 78 6.88 -15.42 -12.99
CA ILE A 78 7.51 -16.14 -11.89
C ILE A 78 7.47 -17.62 -12.24
N ASP A 79 8.64 -18.24 -12.22
CA ASP A 79 8.83 -19.67 -12.37
C ASP A 79 9.19 -20.24 -10.99
N LEU A 80 8.31 -21.09 -10.49
CA LEU A 80 8.33 -21.63 -9.14
C LEU A 80 8.68 -23.11 -9.24
N GLY A 81 9.65 -23.56 -8.43
CA GLY A 81 9.90 -24.98 -8.24
C GLY A 81 8.73 -25.67 -7.50
N GLN A 82 8.97 -26.89 -7.03
CA GLN A 82 7.98 -27.60 -6.21
C GLN A 82 7.73 -26.84 -4.90
N ILE A 83 6.46 -26.45 -4.68
CA ILE A 83 6.02 -25.78 -3.45
C ILE A 83 5.19 -26.76 -2.64
N SER A 84 5.56 -26.93 -1.36
CA SER A 84 4.73 -27.61 -0.36
C SER A 84 4.26 -26.62 0.68
N LEU A 85 2.95 -26.45 0.80
CA LEU A 85 2.32 -25.62 1.82
C LEU A 85 1.81 -26.51 2.94
N ASN A 86 2.31 -26.28 4.16
CA ASN A 86 1.85 -26.98 5.36
C ASN A 86 1.44 -25.97 6.42
N LEU A 87 0.19 -26.03 6.86
CA LEU A 87 -0.33 -25.16 7.91
C LEU A 87 -0.82 -26.00 9.08
N ASN A 88 -0.29 -25.72 10.26
CA ASN A 88 -0.79 -26.27 11.50
C ASN A 88 -2.01 -25.47 12.00
N ARG A 89 -2.86 -26.09 12.84
CA ARG A 89 -4.06 -25.46 13.37
C ARG A 89 -3.77 -24.16 14.13
N SER A 90 -2.71 -24.12 14.93
CA SER A 90 -2.31 -22.91 15.67
C SER A 90 -1.91 -21.78 14.71
N GLN A 91 -1.12 -22.08 13.68
CA GLN A 91 -0.70 -21.09 12.68
C GLN A 91 -1.90 -20.53 11.92
N TYR A 92 -2.88 -21.37 11.60
CA TYR A 92 -4.10 -20.94 10.92
C TYR A 92 -4.88 -19.91 11.75
N LEU A 93 -5.04 -20.14 13.06
CA LEU A 93 -5.69 -19.19 13.95
C LEU A 93 -4.90 -17.88 14.06
N ASP A 94 -3.59 -17.95 14.23
CA ASP A 94 -2.74 -16.76 14.28
C ASP A 94 -2.80 -15.93 12.98
N ILE A 95 -2.92 -16.59 11.82
CA ILE A 95 -3.09 -15.89 10.53
C ILE A 95 -4.43 -15.17 10.48
N LEU A 96 -5.51 -15.78 10.98
CA LEU A 96 -6.81 -15.12 11.06
C LEU A 96 -6.75 -13.88 11.97
N ASP A 97 -6.11 -14.00 13.13
CA ASP A 97 -5.91 -12.86 14.04
C ASP A 97 -5.07 -11.75 13.39
N LEU A 98 -4.04 -12.11 12.61
CA LEU A 98 -3.24 -11.14 11.87
C LEU A 98 -4.06 -10.42 10.79
N LEU A 99 -4.95 -11.12 10.10
CA LEU A 99 -5.83 -10.52 9.09
C LEU A 99 -6.81 -9.53 9.73
N GLU A 100 -7.42 -9.89 10.86
CA GLU A 100 -8.27 -8.96 11.63
C GLU A 100 -7.47 -7.74 12.12
N PHE A 101 -6.26 -7.97 12.61
CA PHE A 101 -5.36 -6.90 13.02
C PHE A 101 -4.97 -5.97 11.85
N GLN A 102 -4.78 -6.49 10.65
CA GLN A 102 -4.52 -5.69 9.46
C GLN A 102 -5.70 -4.77 9.12
N ASP A 103 -6.92 -5.27 9.22
CA ASP A 103 -8.13 -4.45 9.03
C ASP A 103 -8.22 -3.36 10.10
N HIS A 104 -7.91 -3.69 11.35
CA HIS A 104 -7.82 -2.71 12.43
C HIS A 104 -6.74 -1.65 12.21
N ILE A 105 -5.54 -2.03 11.73
CA ILE A 105 -4.48 -1.07 11.38
C ILE A 105 -4.97 -0.15 10.26
N SER A 106 -5.55 -0.72 9.20
CA SER A 106 -6.00 0.03 8.05
C SER A 106 -7.07 1.06 8.45
N ALA A 107 -8.03 0.65 9.27
CA ALA A 107 -9.03 1.55 9.84
C ALA A 107 -8.39 2.60 10.77
N LYS A 108 -7.44 2.20 11.62
CA LYS A 108 -6.74 3.09 12.55
C LYS A 108 -5.92 4.15 11.82
N LEU A 109 -5.18 3.79 10.77
CA LEU A 109 -4.35 4.69 9.97
C LEU A 109 -5.15 5.88 9.45
N LYS A 110 -6.40 5.65 9.04
CA LYS A 110 -7.32 6.71 8.61
C LYS A 110 -7.56 7.78 9.68
N TYR A 111 -7.63 7.38 10.95
CA TYR A 111 -7.99 8.25 12.07
C TYR A 111 -6.80 8.68 12.93
N ILE A 112 -5.59 8.18 12.67
CA ILE A 112 -4.39 8.48 13.48
C ILE A 112 -4.12 9.99 13.59
N LYS A 113 -4.42 10.77 12.56
CA LYS A 113 -4.25 12.24 12.57
C LYS A 113 -5.05 12.97 13.66
N TYR A 114 -6.14 12.37 14.15
CA TYR A 114 -6.96 12.94 15.23
C TYR A 114 -6.54 12.42 16.61
N ARG A 115 -5.64 11.44 16.68
CA ARG A 115 -5.31 10.73 17.90
C ARG A 115 -4.69 11.69 18.93
N PRO A 116 -5.24 11.76 20.16
CA PRO A 116 -4.64 12.57 21.22
C PRO A 116 -3.31 11.96 21.67
N LYS A 117 -2.40 12.80 22.18
CA LYS A 117 -1.07 12.38 22.68
C LYS A 117 -1.17 11.36 23.82
N THR A 118 -2.16 11.52 24.69
CA THR A 118 -2.46 10.57 25.77
C THR A 118 -3.95 10.20 25.78
N PHE A 119 -4.25 9.01 26.27
CA PHE A 119 -5.61 8.45 26.36
C PHE A 119 -6.06 8.28 27.81
N ASP A 120 -5.55 9.10 28.71
CA ASP A 120 -5.74 8.94 30.15
C ASP A 120 -7.18 9.31 30.56
N LYS A 121 -7.80 10.25 29.85
CA LYS A 121 -9.16 10.73 30.15
C LYS A 121 -10.19 10.21 29.16
N ILE A 122 -11.30 9.67 29.67
CA ILE A 122 -12.45 9.21 28.86
C ILE A 122 -12.96 10.32 27.92
N ARG A 123 -12.96 11.57 28.38
CA ARG A 123 -13.35 12.74 27.56
C ARG A 123 -12.51 12.88 26.29
N GLN A 124 -11.20 12.62 26.35
CA GLN A 124 -10.32 12.71 25.18
C GLN A 124 -10.64 11.63 24.14
N LYS A 125 -11.04 10.43 24.59
CA LYS A 125 -11.48 9.34 23.71
C LYS A 125 -12.75 9.72 22.95
N TRP A 126 -13.70 10.36 23.61
CA TRP A 126 -14.93 10.85 22.97
C TRP A 126 -14.67 12.00 22.00
N ILE A 127 -13.84 12.97 22.38
CA ILE A 127 -13.44 14.06 21.48
C ILE A 127 -12.76 13.50 20.23
N PHE A 128 -11.87 12.53 20.40
CA PHE A 128 -11.25 11.82 19.30
C PHE A 128 -12.28 11.17 18.37
N ALA A 129 -13.21 10.38 18.92
CA ALA A 129 -14.23 9.71 18.14
C ALA A 129 -15.13 10.70 17.38
N CYS A 130 -15.55 11.78 18.02
CA CYS A 130 -16.36 12.82 17.39
C CYS A 130 -15.60 13.50 16.24
N ASN A 131 -14.37 13.96 16.49
CA ASN A 131 -13.56 14.64 15.47
C ASN A 131 -13.25 13.73 14.29
N ALA A 132 -12.93 12.47 14.57
CA ALA A 132 -12.67 11.46 13.55
C ALA A 132 -13.84 11.28 12.59
N ILE A 133 -15.09 11.31 13.06
CA ILE A 133 -16.28 11.20 12.21
C ILE A 133 -16.60 12.52 11.52
N VAL A 134 -16.57 13.64 12.27
CA VAL A 134 -16.94 14.96 11.75
C VAL A 134 -16.02 15.38 10.61
N ASP A 135 -14.70 15.28 10.79
CA ASP A 135 -13.73 15.78 9.81
C ASP A 135 -13.55 14.85 8.61
N GLU A 136 -13.82 13.55 8.74
CA GLU A 136 -13.71 12.60 7.62
C GLU A 136 -15.01 12.46 6.83
N LYS A 137 -16.15 12.30 7.51
CA LYS A 137 -17.41 11.95 6.84
C LYS A 137 -18.33 13.15 6.63
N ILE A 138 -18.41 14.06 7.59
CA ILE A 138 -19.46 15.09 7.61
C ILE A 138 -18.98 16.37 6.94
N ARG A 139 -17.87 16.93 7.42
CA ARG A 139 -17.34 18.22 6.98
C ARG A 139 -16.96 18.21 5.49
N PRO A 140 -16.23 17.22 4.94
CA PRO A 140 -15.90 17.19 3.52
C PRO A 140 -17.15 17.15 2.64
N ARG A 141 -18.12 16.30 2.98
CA ARG A 141 -19.41 16.23 2.27
C ARG A 141 -20.12 17.59 2.30
N ARG A 142 -20.27 18.18 3.49
CA ARG A 142 -20.95 19.47 3.63
C ARG A 142 -20.26 20.59 2.85
N GLU A 143 -18.92 20.66 2.90
CA GLU A 143 -18.15 21.63 2.14
C GLU A 143 -18.28 21.40 0.62
N CYS A 144 -18.20 20.16 0.15
CA CYS A 144 -18.39 19.83 -1.26
C CYS A 144 -19.77 20.27 -1.78
N PHE A 145 -20.83 20.17 -0.96
CA PHE A 145 -22.18 20.56 -1.35
C PHE A 145 -22.51 22.06 -1.16
N LYS A 146 -21.56 22.89 -0.72
CA LYS A 146 -21.77 24.35 -0.74
C LYS A 146 -21.76 24.84 -2.18
N TRP A 147 -22.78 25.60 -2.58
CA TRP A 147 -22.89 26.17 -3.93
C TRP A 147 -21.63 26.90 -4.41
N LYS A 148 -20.97 27.65 -3.53
CA LYS A 148 -19.70 28.32 -3.84
C LYS A 148 -18.61 27.32 -4.27
N ASN A 149 -18.48 26.20 -3.56
CA ASN A 149 -17.47 25.17 -3.83
C ASN A 149 -17.83 24.33 -5.06
N ILE A 150 -19.12 24.04 -5.27
CA ILE A 150 -19.60 23.39 -6.50
C ILE A 150 -19.26 24.27 -7.70
N LYS A 151 -19.56 25.57 -7.63
CA LYS A 151 -19.29 26.52 -8.71
C LYS A 151 -17.80 26.60 -9.03
N THR A 152 -16.94 26.79 -8.02
CA THR A 152 -15.48 26.85 -8.23
C THR A 152 -14.93 25.52 -8.75
N HIS A 153 -15.45 24.38 -8.31
CA HIS A 153 -15.05 23.07 -8.83
C HIS A 153 -15.40 22.90 -10.32
N LEU A 154 -16.61 23.30 -10.73
CA LEU A 154 -17.02 23.29 -12.13
C LEU A 154 -16.18 24.24 -12.99
N GLU A 155 -15.87 25.42 -12.47
CA GLU A 155 -14.97 26.39 -13.13
C GLU A 155 -13.57 25.79 -13.33
N ASN A 156 -12.99 25.17 -12.30
CA ASN A 156 -11.70 24.48 -12.40
C ASN A 156 -11.72 23.35 -13.44
N CYS A 157 -12.81 22.57 -13.51
CA CYS A 157 -12.95 21.51 -14.52
C CYS A 157 -13.01 22.08 -15.95
N ARG A 158 -13.73 23.19 -16.14
CA ARG A 158 -13.82 23.87 -17.44
C ARG A 158 -12.47 24.47 -17.85
N GLU A 159 -11.79 25.12 -16.90
CA GLU A 159 -10.44 25.68 -17.09
C GLU A 159 -9.45 24.59 -17.48
N TYR A 160 -9.42 23.47 -16.73
CA TYR A 160 -8.55 22.33 -17.03
C TYR A 160 -8.83 21.74 -18.41
N ARG A 161 -10.11 21.56 -18.77
CA ARG A 161 -10.50 21.07 -20.10
C ARG A 161 -9.99 21.99 -21.21
N PHE A 162 -10.11 23.29 -21.04
CA PHE A 162 -9.61 24.26 -22.02
C PHE A 162 -8.10 24.14 -22.21
N ILE A 163 -7.35 24.09 -21.11
CA ILE A 163 -5.88 23.92 -21.15
C ILE A 163 -5.50 22.60 -21.81
N TYR A 164 -6.19 21.50 -21.47
CA TYR A 164 -5.92 20.19 -22.06
C TYR A 164 -6.16 20.14 -23.58
N VAL A 165 -7.21 20.78 -24.08
CA VAL A 165 -7.46 20.91 -25.53
C VAL A 165 -6.36 21.74 -26.21
N GLN A 166 -5.87 22.80 -25.55
CA GLN A 166 -4.74 23.58 -26.06
C GLN A 166 -3.43 22.79 -26.05
N GLU A 167 -3.24 21.91 -25.06
CA GLU A 167 -2.12 20.98 -24.98
C GLU A 167 -2.12 20.01 -26.18
N LEU A 168 -3.28 19.42 -26.49
CA LEU A 168 -3.44 18.51 -27.64
C LEU A 168 -3.21 19.21 -28.98
N THR A 169 -3.52 20.50 -29.09
CA THR A 169 -3.33 21.30 -30.31
C THR A 169 -1.95 21.96 -30.40
N GLY A 170 -1.06 21.71 -29.41
CA GLY A 170 0.34 22.19 -29.40
C GLY A 170 0.50 23.69 -29.14
N LYS A 171 -0.55 24.40 -28.73
CA LYS A 171 -0.56 25.86 -28.52
C LYS A 171 -0.59 26.20 -27.02
N ILE A 172 0.37 25.69 -26.25
CA ILE A 172 0.38 25.87 -24.80
C ILE A 172 1.51 26.81 -24.35
N THR A 173 1.18 27.74 -23.45
CA THR A 173 2.15 28.64 -22.80
C THR A 173 2.66 28.02 -21.50
N ASP A 174 3.87 28.34 -21.06
CA ASP A 174 4.42 27.79 -19.81
C ASP A 174 3.59 28.15 -18.57
N ALA A 175 2.94 29.32 -18.56
CA ALA A 175 1.98 29.69 -17.51
C ALA A 175 0.76 28.74 -17.45
N GLN A 176 0.29 28.25 -18.60
CA GLN A 176 -0.84 27.31 -18.66
C GLN A 176 -0.42 25.91 -18.19
N LYS A 177 0.82 25.49 -18.46
CA LYS A 177 1.37 24.22 -17.92
C LYS A 177 1.43 24.25 -16.39
N GLN A 178 1.97 25.33 -15.81
CA GLN A 178 2.00 25.49 -14.34
C GLN A 178 0.58 25.49 -13.75
N ARG A 179 -0.37 26.14 -14.44
CA ARG A 179 -1.77 26.14 -14.03
C ARG A 179 -2.40 24.75 -14.10
N ALA A 180 -2.10 23.97 -15.14
CA ALA A 180 -2.55 22.59 -15.28
C ALA A 180 -2.04 21.73 -14.11
N GLU A 181 -0.75 21.83 -13.73
CA GLU A 181 -0.20 21.09 -12.59
C GLU A 181 -0.92 21.43 -11.27
N VAL A 182 -1.27 22.71 -11.05
CA VAL A 182 -2.04 23.12 -9.87
C VAL A 182 -3.45 22.55 -9.89
N LEU A 183 -4.09 22.49 -11.06
CA LEU A 183 -5.42 21.90 -11.22
C LEU A 183 -5.39 20.38 -11.05
N GLU A 184 -4.36 19.70 -11.54
CA GLU A 184 -4.17 18.25 -11.38
C GLU A 184 -3.97 17.84 -9.93
N LYS A 185 -3.37 18.70 -9.09
CA LYS A 185 -3.28 18.47 -7.64
C LYS A 185 -4.62 18.65 -6.91
N LYS A 186 -5.56 19.42 -7.48
CA LYS A 186 -6.85 19.74 -6.85
C LYS A 186 -7.99 18.84 -7.33
N LEU A 187 -7.94 18.40 -8.58
CA LEU A 187 -8.97 17.56 -9.19
C LEU A 187 -8.70 16.10 -8.89
N ASP A 188 -9.77 15.34 -8.68
CA ASP A 188 -9.68 13.89 -8.46
C ASP A 188 -9.29 13.18 -9.76
N VAL A 189 -8.62 12.03 -9.63
CA VAL A 189 -8.16 11.20 -10.75
C VAL A 189 -9.32 10.86 -11.69
N PHE A 190 -10.51 10.59 -11.14
CA PHE A 190 -11.71 10.32 -11.92
C PHE A 190 -12.13 11.51 -12.80
N ASN A 191 -12.11 12.73 -12.27
CA ASN A 191 -12.46 13.92 -13.05
C ASN A 191 -11.42 14.20 -14.12
N LEU A 192 -10.13 14.00 -13.81
CA LEU A 192 -9.05 14.13 -14.77
C LEU A 192 -9.17 13.13 -15.91
N THR A 193 -9.43 11.84 -15.61
CA THR A 193 -9.62 10.82 -16.65
C THR A 193 -10.86 11.11 -17.48
N TYR A 194 -11.97 11.51 -16.85
CA TYR A 194 -13.21 11.87 -17.55
C TYR A 194 -13.02 13.05 -18.51
N ILE A 195 -12.32 14.10 -18.08
CA ILE A 195 -12.02 15.25 -18.95
C ILE A 195 -11.08 14.85 -20.09
N ARG A 196 -10.08 13.99 -19.83
CA ARG A 196 -9.10 13.57 -20.85
C ARG A 196 -9.67 12.58 -21.88
N GLN A 197 -10.70 11.82 -21.52
CA GLN A 197 -11.41 10.93 -22.43
C GLN A 197 -12.33 11.66 -23.41
N ARG A 198 -12.68 12.92 -23.14
CA ARG A 198 -13.74 13.65 -23.83
C ARG A 198 -13.22 14.85 -24.63
#